data_AF-A0AAD5WM48-F1
#
_entry.id   AF-A0AAD5WM48-F1
#
_cell.length_a   1.000
_cell.length_b   1.000
_cell.length_c   1.000
_cell.angle_alpha   90.00
_cell.angle_beta   90.00
_cell.angle_gamma   90.00
#
_symmetry.space_group_name_H-M   'P 1'
#
loop_
_entity.id
_entity.type
_entity.pdbx_description
1 polymer ?
#
loop_
_entity_poly.entity_id
_entity_poly.type
_entity_poly.pdbx_seq_one_letter_code
_entity_poly.pdbx_strand_id
1 'polypeptide(L)'
;MELKESLADLGKCLILNRLAYNSSKANVETWQSKTNALASTFERIIQYRSALLWSTIIYNSSIMESFDAALEALPRSFELDEYRLVYGWDSSVSKAASRLLYSALALFLRLAVFNKEIDNTLSQKEYLELIRGREAMPAKRLDFAFSFFMDHKQLMIEVARKQSCLDGRFCDQINGICANFDQVYLKLQ
;
A
#
# COMPACT_ATOMS: atom_id res chain seq x y z
N MET A 1 -15.36 -18.44 3.98
CA MET A 1 -16.05 -17.54 3.02
C MET A 1 -15.84 -18.03 1.59
N GLU A 2 -16.89 -18.19 0.77
CA GLU A 2 -16.71 -18.53 -0.66
C GLU A 2 -16.34 -17.27 -1.45
N LEU A 3 -15.09 -17.18 -1.91
CA LEU A 3 -14.65 -16.15 -2.84
C LEU A 3 -15.08 -16.51 -4.27
N LYS A 4 -15.75 -15.58 -4.96
CA LYS A 4 -16.25 -15.79 -6.32
C LYS A 4 -15.73 -14.70 -7.23
N GLU A 5 -15.17 -15.10 -8.37
CA GLU A 5 -14.72 -14.16 -9.40
C GLU A 5 -15.87 -13.25 -9.89
N SER A 6 -17.10 -13.77 -9.92
CA SER A 6 -18.29 -12.98 -10.27
C SER A 6 -18.61 -11.84 -9.30
N LEU A 7 -18.04 -11.85 -8.09
CA LEU A 7 -18.14 -10.74 -7.16
C LEU A 7 -17.04 -9.71 -7.38
N ALA A 8 -15.95 -10.04 -8.08
CA ALA A 8 -14.82 -9.15 -8.23
C ALA A 8 -15.14 -7.95 -9.12
N ASP A 9 -14.68 -6.77 -8.72
CA ASP A 9 -14.55 -5.65 -9.63
C ASP A 9 -13.34 -5.87 -10.54
N LEU A 10 -13.58 -6.24 -11.79
CA LEU A 10 -12.56 -6.51 -12.81
C LEU A 10 -12.11 -5.25 -13.57
N GLY A 11 -12.45 -4.05 -13.07
CA GLY A 11 -11.96 -2.79 -13.63
C GLY A 11 -10.43 -2.74 -13.61
N LYS A 12 -9.82 -2.40 -14.75
CA LYS A 12 -8.37 -2.30 -14.87
C LYS A 12 -7.85 -1.11 -14.06
N CYS A 13 -6.91 -1.34 -13.15
CA CYS A 13 -6.25 -0.27 -12.42
C CYS A 13 -5.17 0.40 -13.26
N LEU A 14 -4.97 1.70 -13.00
CA LEU A 14 -3.96 2.50 -13.68
C LEU A 14 -2.58 2.19 -13.09
N ILE A 15 -1.58 2.01 -13.96
CA ILE A 15 -0.19 1.96 -13.55
C ILE A 15 0.37 3.39 -13.54
N LEU A 16 0.95 3.76 -12.40
CA LEU A 16 1.60 5.04 -12.21
C LEU A 16 3.10 4.86 -12.37
N ASN A 17 3.72 5.72 -13.18
CA ASN A 17 5.18 5.80 -13.27
C ASN A 17 5.68 6.98 -12.45
N ARG A 18 6.93 6.90 -12.02
CA ARG A 18 7.63 8.01 -11.37
C ARG A 18 7.61 9.25 -12.28
N LEU A 19 7.31 10.41 -11.72
CA LEU A 19 7.33 11.65 -12.50
C LEU A 19 8.78 12.10 -12.70
N ALA A 20 9.18 12.31 -13.94
CA ALA A 20 10.53 12.78 -14.27
C ALA A 20 10.69 14.28 -13.93
N TYR A 21 11.90 14.66 -13.49
CA TYR A 21 12.24 16.04 -13.13
C TYR A 21 11.95 17.07 -14.24
N ASN A 22 12.21 16.72 -15.50
CA ASN A 22 12.04 17.58 -16.66
C ASN A 22 10.68 17.40 -17.37
N SER A 23 9.65 16.99 -16.64
CA SER A 23 8.32 16.75 -17.21
C SER A 23 7.68 18.02 -17.74
N SER A 24 7.03 17.92 -18.90
CA SER A 24 6.19 18.99 -19.42
C SER A 24 4.94 19.20 -18.56
N LYS A 25 4.32 20.38 -18.63
CA LYS A 25 3.06 20.66 -17.92
C LYS A 25 1.97 19.63 -18.21
N ALA A 26 1.81 19.22 -19.47
CA ALA A 26 0.85 18.20 -19.86
C ALA A 26 1.14 16.83 -19.21
N ASN A 27 2.41 16.46 -19.04
CA ASN A 27 2.80 15.24 -18.35
C ASN A 27 2.48 15.33 -16.85
N VAL A 28 2.72 16.49 -16.23
CA VAL A 28 2.36 16.74 -14.83
C VAL A 28 0.85 16.62 -14.63
N GLU A 29 0.04 17.26 -15.47
CA GLU A 29 -1.42 17.19 -15.41
C GLU A 29 -1.93 15.75 -15.62
N THR A 30 -1.35 15.03 -16.57
CA THR A 30 -1.67 13.62 -16.84
C THR A 30 -1.32 12.74 -15.63
N TRP A 31 -0.14 12.95 -15.05
CA TRP A 31 0.31 12.22 -13.86
C TRP A 31 -0.64 12.50 -12.69
N GLN A 32 -0.98 13.76 -12.44
CA GLN A 32 -1.90 14.17 -11.39
C GLN A 32 -3.29 13.54 -11.56
N SER A 33 -3.82 13.53 -12.78
CA SER A 33 -5.10 12.89 -13.10
C SER A 33 -5.06 11.39 -12.79
N LYS A 34 -4.01 10.68 -13.23
CA LYS A 34 -3.82 9.26 -12.94
C LYS A 34 -3.68 8.99 -11.44
N THR A 35 -2.90 9.80 -10.73
CA THR A 35 -2.70 9.71 -9.28
C THR A 35 -4.03 9.85 -8.53
N ASN A 36 -4.85 10.84 -8.89
CA ASN A 36 -6.17 11.04 -8.28
C ASN A 36 -7.17 9.93 -8.62
N ALA A 37 -7.14 9.44 -9.86
CA ALA A 37 -7.99 8.32 -10.27
C ALA A 37 -7.60 7.04 -9.51
N LEU A 38 -6.31 6.77 -9.37
CA LEU A 38 -5.81 5.62 -8.61
C LEU A 38 -6.15 5.73 -7.11
N ALA A 39 -5.98 6.92 -6.53
CA ALA A 39 -6.37 7.17 -5.14
C ALA A 39 -7.86 6.93 -4.91
N SER A 40 -8.72 7.43 -5.82
CA SER A 40 -10.17 7.19 -5.78
C SER A 40 -10.51 5.70 -5.90
N THR A 41 -9.78 4.95 -6.71
CA THR A 41 -9.94 3.49 -6.82
C THR A 41 -9.62 2.79 -5.51
N PHE A 42 -8.49 3.10 -4.87
CA PHE A 42 -8.14 2.52 -3.57
C PHE A 42 -9.15 2.90 -2.49
N GLU A 43 -9.56 4.16 -2.42
CA GLU A 43 -10.60 4.66 -1.50
C GLU A 43 -11.94 3.92 -1.66
N ARG A 44 -12.32 3.61 -2.90
CA ARG A 44 -13.53 2.84 -3.18
C ARG A 44 -13.38 1.38 -2.77
N ILE A 45 -12.24 0.75 -3.08
CA ILE A 45 -11.98 -0.65 -2.73
C ILE A 45 -12.01 -0.86 -1.22
N ILE A 46 -11.41 0.02 -0.42
CA ILE A 46 -11.40 -0.12 1.05
C ILE A 46 -12.81 -0.02 1.67
N GLN A 47 -13.76 0.60 0.98
CA GLN A 47 -15.16 0.69 1.41
C GLN A 47 -15.98 -0.57 1.09
N TYR A 48 -15.42 -1.51 0.32
CA TYR A 48 -16.10 -2.76 0.02
C TYR A 48 -16.29 -3.62 1.26
N ARG A 49 -17.42 -4.34 1.29
CA ARG A 49 -17.64 -5.42 2.26
C ARG A 49 -16.60 -6.52 2.04
N SER A 50 -16.25 -7.23 3.12
CA SER A 50 -15.20 -8.26 3.15
C SER A 50 -15.20 -9.19 1.92
N ALA A 51 -16.34 -9.81 1.58
CA ALA A 51 -16.42 -10.73 0.44
C ALA A 51 -16.10 -10.09 -0.92
N LEU A 52 -16.60 -8.87 -1.15
CA LEU A 52 -16.34 -8.11 -2.37
C LEU A 52 -14.89 -7.63 -2.42
N LEU A 53 -14.36 -7.13 -1.30
CA LEU A 53 -12.96 -6.72 -1.16
C LEU A 53 -12.02 -7.86 -1.53
N TRP A 54 -12.13 -9.00 -0.83
CA TRP A 54 -11.23 -10.13 -1.02
C TRP A 54 -11.38 -10.76 -2.40
N SER A 55 -12.61 -10.89 -2.92
CA SER A 55 -12.79 -11.38 -4.30
C SER A 55 -12.13 -10.45 -5.31
N THR A 56 -12.29 -9.13 -5.12
CA THR A 56 -11.67 -8.12 -5.99
C THR A 56 -10.14 -8.18 -5.91
N ILE A 57 -9.55 -8.22 -4.72
CA ILE A 57 -8.09 -8.27 -4.53
C ILE A 57 -7.48 -9.56 -5.09
N ILE A 58 -8.16 -10.71 -4.92
CA ILE A 58 -7.63 -11.99 -5.37
C ILE A 58 -7.77 -12.17 -6.89
N TYR A 59 -8.91 -11.79 -7.47
CA TYR A 59 -9.19 -12.07 -8.88
C TYR A 59 -8.80 -10.92 -9.83
N ASN A 60 -8.53 -9.72 -9.32
CA ASN A 60 -8.05 -8.60 -10.13
C ASN A 60 -6.59 -8.28 -9.77
N SER A 61 -5.64 -8.93 -10.47
CA SER A 61 -4.20 -8.75 -10.25
C SER A 61 -3.75 -7.30 -10.43
N SER A 62 -4.43 -6.54 -11.30
CA SER A 62 -4.05 -5.16 -11.61
C SER A 62 -4.08 -4.23 -10.40
N ILE A 63 -4.88 -4.54 -9.37
CA ILE A 63 -4.95 -3.71 -8.16
C ILE A 63 -3.64 -3.76 -7.40
N MET A 64 -3.10 -4.96 -7.17
CA MET A 64 -1.85 -5.11 -6.41
C MET A 64 -0.64 -4.70 -7.25
N GLU A 65 -0.68 -4.92 -8.57
CA GLU A 65 0.31 -4.36 -9.51
C GLU A 65 0.33 -2.82 -9.45
N SER A 66 -0.86 -2.18 -9.45
CA SER A 66 -0.97 -0.73 -9.30
C SER A 66 -0.57 -0.22 -7.92
N PHE A 67 -0.80 -0.99 -6.86
CA PHE A 67 -0.32 -0.68 -5.52
C PHE A 67 1.20 -0.67 -5.48
N ASP A 68 1.84 -1.72 -6.00
CA ASP A 68 3.30 -1.83 -6.08
C ASP A 68 3.88 -0.66 -6.91
N ALA A 69 3.30 -0.37 -8.07
CA ALA A 69 3.71 0.75 -8.91
C ALA A 69 3.52 2.12 -8.24
N ALA A 70 2.46 2.30 -7.44
CA ALA A 70 2.23 3.54 -6.69
C ALA A 70 3.34 3.80 -5.66
N LEU A 71 3.76 2.75 -4.95
CA LEU A 71 4.85 2.84 -3.96
C LEU A 71 6.22 3.12 -4.62
N GLU A 72 6.43 2.69 -5.87
CA GLU A 72 7.63 3.05 -6.63
C GLU A 72 7.57 4.47 -7.24
N ALA A 73 6.38 4.93 -7.62
CA ALA A 73 6.19 6.23 -8.26
C ALA A 73 6.15 7.41 -7.29
N LEU A 74 5.71 7.17 -6.06
CA LEU A 74 5.67 8.17 -4.99
C LEU A 74 7.07 8.39 -4.39
N PRO A 75 7.38 9.62 -3.94
CA PRO A 75 8.66 9.88 -3.31
C PRO A 75 8.73 9.26 -1.93
N ARG A 76 9.90 8.78 -1.56
CA ARG A 76 10.25 8.48 -0.17
C ARG A 76 10.60 9.76 0.57
N SER A 77 10.59 9.71 1.91
CA SER A 77 10.89 10.89 2.74
C SER A 77 12.25 11.52 2.45
N PHE A 78 13.29 10.72 2.18
CA PHE A 78 14.61 11.22 1.82
C PHE A 78 14.70 11.78 0.39
N GLU A 79 13.71 11.51 -0.47
CA GLU A 79 13.63 12.02 -1.84
C GLU A 79 12.81 13.30 -1.92
N LEU A 80 12.16 13.73 -0.83
CA LEU A 80 11.24 14.87 -0.83
C LEU A 80 11.87 16.16 -1.33
N ASP A 81 13.16 16.40 -1.08
CA ASP A 81 13.83 17.61 -1.54
C ASP A 81 14.09 17.60 -3.05
N GLU A 82 14.50 16.47 -3.62
CA GLU A 82 14.57 16.28 -5.08
C GLU A 82 13.16 16.42 -5.68
N TYR A 83 12.17 15.82 -5.03
CA TYR A 83 10.79 15.88 -5.47
C TYR A 83 10.14 17.24 -5.33
N ARG A 84 10.60 18.11 -4.42
CA ARG A 84 10.22 19.52 -4.36
C ARG A 84 10.76 20.29 -5.57
N LEU A 85 11.84 19.86 -6.21
CA LEU A 85 12.27 20.47 -7.47
C LEU A 85 11.33 20.08 -8.63
N VAL A 86 10.68 18.92 -8.55
CA VAL A 86 9.70 18.43 -9.53
C VAL A 86 8.30 18.98 -9.27
N TYR A 87 7.89 19.08 -8.00
CA TYR A 87 6.53 19.43 -7.55
C TYR A 87 6.37 20.82 -6.94
N GLY A 88 7.47 21.46 -6.54
CA GLY A 88 7.44 22.71 -5.77
C GLY A 88 6.86 23.90 -6.54
N TRP A 89 6.61 23.73 -7.83
CA TRP A 89 6.01 24.74 -8.70
C TRP A 89 4.47 24.66 -8.69
N ASP A 90 3.90 23.50 -8.35
CA ASP A 90 2.44 23.29 -8.32
C ASP A 90 1.99 22.47 -7.10
N SER A 91 1.40 23.18 -6.13
CA SER A 91 0.85 22.59 -4.90
C SER A 91 -0.24 21.53 -5.14
N SER A 92 -0.86 21.50 -6.32
CA SER A 92 -1.89 20.53 -6.64
C SER A 92 -1.32 19.13 -6.89
N VAL A 93 -0.04 19.03 -7.28
CA VAL A 93 0.65 17.75 -7.51
C VAL A 93 1.03 17.11 -6.19
N SER A 94 1.56 17.88 -5.24
CA SER A 94 1.86 17.38 -3.90
C SER A 94 0.59 16.94 -3.16
N LYS A 95 -0.53 17.65 -3.33
CA LYS A 95 -1.84 17.21 -2.81
C LYS A 95 -2.29 15.88 -3.40
N ALA A 96 -2.16 15.69 -4.71
CA ALA A 96 -2.50 14.42 -5.36
C ALA A 96 -1.60 13.27 -4.86
N ALA A 97 -0.29 13.51 -4.77
CA ALA A 97 0.68 12.54 -4.25
C ALA A 97 0.34 12.14 -2.79
N SER A 98 0.08 13.13 -1.92
CA SER A 98 -0.32 12.89 -0.54
C SER A 98 -1.64 12.12 -0.44
N ARG A 99 -2.63 12.43 -1.28
CA ARG A 99 -3.88 11.67 -1.32
C ARG A 99 -3.62 10.21 -1.68
N LEU A 100 -2.85 9.94 -2.74
CA LEU A 100 -2.51 8.57 -3.13
C LEU A 100 -1.71 7.85 -2.03
N LEU A 101 -0.76 8.53 -1.37
CA LEU A 101 0.00 8.00 -0.24
C LEU A 101 -0.93 7.48 0.86
N TYR A 102 -1.88 8.30 1.31
CA TYR A 102 -2.80 7.91 2.38
C TYR A 102 -3.81 6.85 1.94
N SER A 103 -4.28 6.89 0.69
CA SER A 103 -5.18 5.87 0.15
C SER A 103 -4.48 4.52 -0.01
N ALA A 104 -3.21 4.52 -0.42
CA ALA A 104 -2.36 3.33 -0.45
C ALA A 104 -2.08 2.80 0.97
N LEU A 105 -1.76 3.68 1.92
CA LEU A 105 -1.58 3.28 3.33
C LEU A 105 -2.86 2.65 3.89
N ALA A 106 -4.03 3.24 3.63
CA ALA A 106 -5.31 2.69 4.09
C ALA A 106 -5.58 1.30 3.49
N LEU A 107 -5.33 1.11 2.19
CA LEU A 107 -5.44 -0.20 1.54
C LEU A 107 -4.46 -1.19 2.15
N PHE A 108 -3.21 -0.79 2.35
CA PHE A 108 -2.19 -1.60 3.03
C PHE A 108 -2.67 -2.07 4.39
N LEU A 109 -3.14 -1.17 5.27
CA LEU A 109 -3.63 -1.53 6.60
C LEU A 109 -4.84 -2.47 6.55
N ARG A 110 -5.76 -2.24 5.61
CA ARG A 110 -6.96 -3.07 5.45
C ARG A 110 -6.63 -4.51 5.08
N LEU A 111 -5.55 -4.71 4.32
CA LEU A 111 -5.06 -6.03 3.90
C LEU A 111 -4.09 -6.63 4.93
N ALA A 112 -3.17 -5.84 5.47
CA ALA A 112 -2.09 -6.28 6.36
C ALA A 112 -2.51 -6.46 7.81
N VAL A 113 -3.78 -6.26 8.19
CA VAL A 113 -4.27 -6.54 9.54
C VAL A 113 -5.55 -7.34 9.47
N PHE A 114 -5.55 -8.54 10.05
CA PHE A 114 -6.78 -9.29 10.24
C PHE A 114 -7.68 -8.59 11.26
N ASN A 115 -8.89 -8.24 10.86
CA ASN A 115 -9.90 -7.65 11.73
C ASN A 115 -11.16 -8.52 11.72
N LYS A 116 -11.40 -9.25 12.81
CA LYS A 116 -12.54 -10.18 12.90
C LYS A 116 -13.91 -9.49 12.89
N GLU A 117 -13.98 -8.21 13.28
CA GLU A 117 -15.23 -7.45 13.25
C GLU A 117 -15.63 -7.10 11.82
N ILE A 118 -14.66 -6.71 10.99
CA ILE A 118 -14.88 -6.34 9.58
C ILE A 118 -14.94 -7.58 8.68
N ASP A 119 -14.08 -8.57 8.95
CA ASP A 119 -13.97 -9.84 8.23
C ASP A 119 -14.62 -10.98 9.04
N ASN A 120 -15.84 -10.76 9.53
CA ASN A 120 -16.55 -11.69 10.41
C ASN A 120 -16.77 -13.10 9.79
N THR A 121 -16.88 -13.17 8.46
CA THR A 121 -17.02 -14.42 7.69
C THR A 121 -15.70 -15.13 7.37
N LEU A 122 -14.56 -14.50 7.69
CA LEU A 122 -13.21 -15.01 7.43
C LEU A 122 -12.63 -15.55 8.75
N SER A 123 -12.14 -16.79 8.73
CA SER A 123 -11.28 -17.30 9.80
C SER A 123 -9.86 -16.78 9.64
N GLN A 124 -9.08 -16.78 10.72
CA GLN A 124 -7.67 -16.40 10.68
C GLN A 124 -6.86 -17.27 9.71
N LYS A 125 -7.18 -18.57 9.61
CA LYS A 125 -6.53 -19.47 8.65
C LYS A 125 -6.83 -19.06 7.21
N GLU A 126 -8.09 -18.81 6.88
CA GLU A 126 -8.48 -18.35 5.54
C GLU A 126 -7.80 -17.02 5.21
N TYR A 127 -7.75 -16.07 6.15
CA TYR A 127 -7.03 -14.80 5.97
C TYR A 127 -5.56 -15.02 5.56
N LEU A 128 -4.84 -15.89 6.27
CA LEU A 128 -3.44 -16.18 5.94
C LEU A 128 -3.28 -16.82 4.55
N GLU A 129 -4.24 -17.66 4.13
CA GLU A 129 -4.27 -18.22 2.78
C GLU A 129 -4.50 -17.13 1.72
N LEU A 130 -5.32 -16.11 1.99
CA LEU A 130 -5.52 -14.98 1.07
C LEU A 130 -4.27 -14.10 0.95
N ILE A 131 -3.67 -13.76 2.08
CA ILE A 131 -2.47 -12.91 2.13
C ILE A 131 -1.27 -13.57 1.46
N ARG A 132 -1.06 -14.86 1.72
CA ARG A 132 0.15 -15.58 1.29
C ARG A 132 -0.09 -16.48 0.10
N GLY A 133 -1.03 -17.40 0.23
CA GLY A 133 -1.29 -18.43 -0.77
C GLY A 133 -1.88 -17.85 -2.06
N ARG A 134 -2.62 -16.75 -1.95
CA ARG A 134 -3.18 -15.99 -3.09
C ARG A 134 -2.44 -14.68 -3.36
N GLU A 135 -1.28 -14.48 -2.74
CA GLU A 135 -0.36 -13.37 -3.01
C GLU A 135 -0.97 -11.95 -2.93
N ALA A 136 -2.00 -11.75 -2.10
CA ALA A 136 -2.54 -10.41 -1.86
C ALA A 136 -1.50 -9.51 -1.17
N MET A 137 -0.75 -10.04 -0.19
CA MET A 137 0.31 -9.32 0.51
C MET A 137 1.44 -10.30 0.90
N PRO A 138 2.21 -10.81 -0.07
CA PRO A 138 3.33 -11.70 0.20
C PRO A 138 4.45 -10.95 0.93
N ALA A 139 5.36 -11.70 1.55
CA ALA A 139 6.42 -11.14 2.41
C ALA A 139 7.20 -9.99 1.75
N LYS A 140 7.59 -10.13 0.48
CA LYS A 140 8.32 -9.08 -0.25
C LYS A 140 7.53 -7.76 -0.35
N ARG A 141 6.23 -7.83 -0.63
CA ARG A 141 5.37 -6.64 -0.72
C ARG A 141 5.18 -6.00 0.65
N LEU A 142 5.00 -6.85 1.66
CA LEU A 142 4.85 -6.42 3.05
C LEU A 142 6.12 -5.69 3.55
N ASP A 143 7.30 -6.26 3.30
CA ASP A 143 8.59 -5.64 3.64
C ASP A 143 8.80 -4.30 2.92
N PHE A 144 8.45 -4.24 1.63
CA PHE A 144 8.53 -3.01 0.85
C PHE A 144 7.58 -1.93 1.37
N ALA A 145 6.32 -2.30 1.65
CA ALA A 145 5.34 -1.39 2.23
C ALA A 145 5.76 -0.89 3.61
N PHE A 146 6.31 -1.77 4.47
CA PHE A 146 6.87 -1.35 5.76
C PHE A 146 7.97 -0.31 5.59
N SER A 147 8.93 -0.57 4.71
CA SER A 147 10.03 0.36 4.42
C SER A 147 9.54 1.67 3.83
N PHE A 148 8.47 1.66 3.05
CA PHE A 148 7.94 2.85 2.41
C PHE A 148 7.17 3.73 3.41
N PHE A 149 6.34 3.12 4.27
CA PHE A 149 5.52 3.82 5.27
C PHE A 149 6.25 4.05 6.61
N MET A 150 7.59 4.05 6.62
CA MET A 150 8.41 4.20 7.84
C MET A 150 8.17 5.50 8.59
N ASP A 151 7.75 6.56 7.91
CA ASP A 151 7.36 7.82 8.55
C ASP A 151 6.19 7.64 9.52
N HIS A 152 5.42 6.55 9.39
CA HIS A 152 4.39 6.10 10.33
C HIS A 152 4.91 5.00 11.29
N LYS A 153 6.13 5.17 11.83
CA LYS A 153 6.84 4.16 12.66
C LYS A 153 5.97 3.43 13.69
N GLN A 154 5.22 4.17 14.50
CA GLN A 154 4.38 3.56 15.55
C GLN A 154 3.30 2.64 14.97
N LEU A 155 2.67 3.05 13.86
CA LEU A 155 1.67 2.27 13.16
C LEU A 155 2.29 1.02 12.52
N MET A 156 3.46 1.15 11.89
CA MET A 156 4.17 0.03 11.29
C MET A 156 4.59 -1.01 12.34
N ILE A 157 5.08 -0.58 13.51
CA ILE A 157 5.38 -1.48 14.63
C ILE A 157 4.13 -2.25 15.09
N GLU A 158 2.98 -1.59 15.15
CA GLU A 158 1.74 -2.25 15.56
C GLU A 158 1.23 -3.26 14.52
N VAL A 159 1.29 -2.91 13.23
CA VAL A 159 0.96 -3.84 12.13
C VAL A 159 1.88 -5.06 12.17
N ALA A 160 3.19 -4.83 12.35
CA ALA A 160 4.19 -5.88 12.52
C ALA A 160 3.81 -6.82 13.68
N ARG A 161 3.56 -6.27 14.88
CA ARG A 161 3.13 -7.07 16.05
C ARG A 161 1.90 -7.92 15.77
N LYS A 162 0.87 -7.32 15.17
CA LYS A 162 -0.34 -8.05 14.79
C LYS A 162 -0.04 -9.17 13.80
N GLN A 163 0.82 -8.93 12.81
CA GLN A 163 1.27 -9.96 11.87
C GLN A 163 2.04 -11.10 12.54
N SER A 164 2.93 -10.84 13.51
CA SER A 164 3.59 -11.93 14.25
C SER A 164 2.64 -12.80 15.04
N CYS A 165 1.61 -12.22 15.65
CA CYS A 165 0.61 -12.97 16.39
C CYS A 165 -0.23 -13.85 15.45
N LEU A 166 -0.39 -13.42 14.20
CA LEU A 166 -1.14 -14.17 13.19
C LEU A 166 -0.29 -15.27 12.54
N ASP A 167 0.98 -15.02 12.31
CA ASP A 167 1.90 -15.99 11.72
C ASP A 167 3.32 -15.86 12.28
N GLY A 168 3.75 -16.91 13.00
CA GLY A 168 5.05 -16.94 13.68
C GLY A 168 6.28 -16.81 12.77
N ARG A 169 6.13 -16.96 11.45
CA ARG A 169 7.24 -16.73 10.49
C ARG A 169 7.57 -15.24 10.33
N PHE A 170 6.68 -14.34 10.73
CA PHE A 170 6.97 -12.89 10.77
C PHE A 170 7.82 -12.49 11.97
N CYS A 171 7.94 -13.29 13.03
CA CYS A 171 8.70 -12.90 14.22
C CYS A 171 10.16 -12.55 13.89
N ASP A 172 10.82 -13.30 13.01
CA ASP A 172 12.20 -13.03 12.62
C ASP A 172 12.33 -11.77 11.74
N GLN A 173 11.35 -11.52 10.87
CA GLN A 173 11.29 -10.32 10.02
C GLN A 173 11.00 -9.06 10.83
N ILE A 174 10.18 -9.15 11.88
CA ILE A 174 9.91 -8.04 12.80
C ILE A 174 11.16 -7.65 13.56
N ASN A 175 11.98 -8.59 14.01
CA ASN A 175 13.25 -8.27 14.65
C ASN A 175 14.20 -7.53 13.70
N GLY A 176 14.22 -7.88 12.40
CA GLY A 176 14.97 -7.14 11.37
C GLY A 176 14.40 -5.75 11.07
N ILE A 177 13.07 -5.65 10.98
CA ILE A 177 12.35 -4.39 10.78
C ILE A 177 12.57 -3.46 12.00
N CYS A 178 12.44 -3.97 13.22
CA CYS A 178 12.72 -3.28 14.50
C CYS A 178 14.20 -2.92 14.67
N ALA A 179 15.13 -3.80 14.29
CA ALA A 179 16.56 -3.48 14.32
C ALA A 179 16.92 -2.38 13.31
N ASN A 180 16.32 -2.38 12.12
CA ASN A 180 16.43 -1.27 11.17
C ASN A 180 15.78 0.01 11.72
N PHE A 181 14.67 -0.10 12.46
CA PHE A 181 14.02 1.04 13.13
C PHE A 181 14.89 1.72 14.21
N ASP A 182 15.80 0.99 14.85
CA ASP A 182 16.73 1.50 15.87
C ASP A 182 18.09 1.93 15.28
N GLN A 183 18.58 1.25 14.24
CA GLN A 183 19.84 1.62 13.56
C GLN A 183 19.74 2.90 12.72
N VAL A 184 18.59 3.19 12.12
CA VAL A 184 18.38 4.44 11.35
C VAL A 184 18.41 5.68 12.26
N TYR A 185 18.01 5.55 13.54
CA TYR A 185 18.03 6.65 14.50
C TYR A 185 19.45 6.99 14.99
N LEU A 186 20.32 5.97 15.14
CA LEU A 186 21.71 6.15 15.60
C LEU A 186 22.67 6.67 14.52
N LYS A 187 22.30 6.61 13.23
CA LYS A 187 23.11 7.16 12.13
C LYS A 187 22.75 8.60 11.74
N LEU A 188 21.74 9.19 12.38
CA LEU A 188 21.25 10.56 12.14
C LEU A 188 21.44 11.50 13.34
N GLN A 189 22.16 11.06 14.37
CA GLN A 189 22.71 11.90 15.45
C GLN A 189 24.21 12.06 15.26
#